data_AF-A0A7S0T9B0-F1
#
_entry.id   AF-A0A7S0T9B0-F1
#
_cell.length_a   1.000
_cell.length_b   1.000
_cell.length_c   1.000
_cell.angle_alpha   90.00
_cell.angle_beta   90.00
_cell.angle_gamma   90.00
#
_symmetry.space_group_name_H-M   'P 1'
#
loop_
_entity.id
_entity.type
_entity.pdbx_description
1 polymer ?
#
loop_
_entity_poly.entity_id
_entity_poly.type
_entity_poly.pdbx_seq_one_letter_code
_entity_poly.pdbx_strand_id
1 'polypeptide(L)'
;NNGKDDASPCPPYHLITGTPPYFPLDSFVASQNHEQKVRCRVPTRGGAPDYIEAASRFLMEENSDNENEGGGITTSEAKKSCHTKNEGVFCMVEAAFDKAEARVLKAVKKFNMRVRRRVDVVTRTGLPPRFSCWVMTKKSTNSNAGASAMEASNSENANDDKTQNTDNNEENKGSDNCSDTFPIEILTLRNADFTRTKDYTDAMEIMGWV
;
A
#
# COMPACT_ATOMS: atom_id res chain seq x y z
N ASN A 1 44.13 15.81 -0.39
CA ASN A 1 42.90 15.07 -0.77
C ASN A 1 41.72 15.67 -0.03
N ASN A 2 41.09 16.68 -0.64
CA ASN A 2 39.83 17.24 -0.16
C ASN A 2 38.71 16.26 -0.51
N GLY A 3 38.23 15.53 0.50
CA GLY A 3 37.09 14.64 0.39
C GLY A 3 35.86 15.46 0.01
N LYS A 4 35.40 15.26 -1.22
CA LYS A 4 34.23 15.90 -1.79
C LYS A 4 33.01 15.36 -1.06
N ASP A 5 32.19 16.28 -0.57
CA ASP A 5 30.95 15.98 0.14
C ASP A 5 30.01 15.17 -0.74
N ASP A 6 29.92 13.86 -0.50
CA ASP A 6 28.85 13.01 -1.00
C ASP A 6 27.57 13.37 -0.23
N ALA A 7 27.00 14.54 -0.54
CA ALA A 7 25.68 14.94 -0.10
C ALA A 7 24.65 14.05 -0.81
N SER A 8 24.53 12.80 -0.35
CA SER A 8 23.43 11.93 -0.75
C SER A 8 22.15 12.72 -0.53
N PRO A 9 21.23 12.80 -1.51
CA PRO A 9 19.98 13.51 -1.33
C PRO A 9 19.29 12.96 -0.09
N CYS A 10 19.32 13.75 0.97
CA CYS A 10 18.69 13.40 2.22
C CYS A 10 17.18 13.41 1.93
N PRO A 11 16.39 12.46 2.47
CA PRO A 11 14.94 12.56 2.46
C PRO A 11 14.47 13.98 2.82
N PRO A 12 13.34 14.42 2.25
CA PRO A 12 12.26 13.58 1.74
C PRO A 12 12.25 13.35 0.20
N TYR A 13 11.70 12.22 -0.25
CA TYR A 13 11.55 11.83 -1.66
C TYR A 13 10.14 12.15 -2.22
N HIS A 14 10.08 12.49 -3.50
CA HIS A 14 8.84 12.74 -4.23
C HIS A 14 8.14 11.45 -4.70
N LEU A 15 8.91 10.39 -4.97
CA LEU A 15 8.38 9.11 -5.45
C LEU A 15 9.12 7.96 -4.77
N ILE A 16 8.34 7.06 -4.18
CA ILE A 16 8.82 5.78 -3.67
C ILE A 16 7.99 4.68 -4.36
N THR A 17 8.65 3.59 -4.76
CA THR A 17 7.98 2.42 -5.31
C THR A 17 8.30 1.16 -4.51
N GLY A 18 7.32 0.30 -4.29
CA GLY A 18 7.50 -0.95 -3.53
C GLY A 18 6.84 -2.14 -4.23
N THR A 19 7.53 -3.29 -4.20
CA THR A 19 6.94 -4.57 -4.61
C THR A 19 7.13 -5.58 -3.47
N PRO A 20 6.30 -5.48 -2.41
CA PRO A 20 6.23 -6.50 -1.38
C PRO A 20 6.09 -7.90 -2.00
N PRO A 21 6.55 -8.93 -1.30
CA PRO A 21 6.39 -10.29 -1.77
C PRO A 21 4.92 -10.71 -1.74
N TYR A 22 4.43 -11.24 -2.87
CA TYR A 22 3.03 -11.65 -3.03
C TYR A 22 2.58 -12.76 -2.08
N PHE A 23 3.51 -13.61 -1.66
CA PHE A 23 3.22 -14.76 -0.82
C PHE A 23 3.55 -14.42 0.64
N PRO A 24 2.60 -14.65 1.56
CA PRO A 24 2.88 -14.57 2.98
C PRO A 24 4.07 -15.46 3.38
N LEU A 25 4.91 -15.01 4.32
CA LEU A 25 6.08 -15.77 4.76
C LEU A 25 5.72 -17.15 5.34
N ASP A 26 4.55 -17.25 5.98
CA ASP A 26 3.96 -18.49 6.50
C ASP A 26 3.51 -19.47 5.40
N SER A 27 3.46 -19.05 4.13
CA SER A 27 3.15 -19.93 2.99
C SER A 27 4.36 -20.69 2.45
N PHE A 28 5.57 -20.42 2.96
CA PHE A 28 6.79 -21.08 2.49
C PHE A 28 7.27 -22.16 3.45
N VAL A 29 7.61 -23.33 2.91
CA VAL A 29 8.38 -24.34 3.63
C VAL A 29 9.87 -24.04 3.42
N ALA A 30 10.48 -23.40 4.41
CA ALA A 30 11.92 -23.15 4.40
C ALA A 30 12.69 -24.48 4.58
N SER A 31 13.72 -24.70 3.77
CA SER A 31 14.62 -25.83 3.97
C SER A 31 15.41 -25.64 5.26
N GLN A 32 15.29 -26.59 6.20
CA GLN A 32 15.99 -26.54 7.49
C GLN A 32 17.52 -26.61 7.37
N ASN A 33 18.03 -27.14 6.26
CA ASN A 33 19.44 -27.54 6.16
C ASN A 33 20.34 -26.55 5.39
N HIS A 34 19.84 -25.40 4.94
CA HIS A 34 20.66 -24.48 4.14
C HIS A 34 20.16 -23.04 4.11
N GLU A 35 20.70 -22.17 4.96
CA GLU A 35 20.28 -20.75 5.09
C GLU A 35 20.36 -19.97 3.77
N GLN A 36 21.38 -20.19 2.96
CA GLN A 36 21.47 -19.51 1.65
C GLN A 36 20.33 -19.91 0.69
N LYS A 37 19.87 -21.18 0.71
CA LYS A 37 18.75 -21.62 -0.13
C LYS A 37 17.44 -20.97 0.30
N VAL A 38 17.27 -20.73 1.59
CA VAL A 38 16.10 -20.01 2.14
C VAL A 38 16.09 -18.59 1.60
N ARG A 39 17.19 -17.84 1.68
CA ARG A 39 17.24 -16.44 1.18
C ARG A 39 17.03 -16.32 -0.34
N CYS A 40 17.42 -17.34 -1.11
CA CYS A 40 17.18 -17.35 -2.56
C CYS A 40 15.75 -17.71 -2.96
N ARG A 41 14.96 -18.35 -2.08
CA ARG A 41 13.62 -18.88 -2.39
C ARG A 41 12.50 -18.19 -1.64
N VAL A 42 12.79 -17.71 -0.43
CA VAL A 42 11.84 -17.07 0.47
C VAL A 42 12.17 -15.58 0.51
N PRO A 43 11.24 -14.73 0.10
CA PRO A 43 11.47 -13.30 0.07
C PRO A 43 11.45 -12.72 1.49
N THR A 44 12.63 -12.40 2.04
CA THR A 44 12.79 -11.93 3.43
C THR A 44 12.66 -10.42 3.60
N ARG A 45 12.11 -9.70 2.62
CA ARG A 45 12.12 -8.21 2.56
C ARG A 45 10.97 -7.54 3.32
N GLY A 46 10.26 -8.28 4.19
CA GLY A 46 9.04 -7.79 4.84
C GLY A 46 7.83 -7.80 3.90
N GLY A 47 6.64 -7.57 4.47
CA GLY A 47 5.37 -7.45 3.73
C GLY A 47 4.96 -5.99 3.49
N ALA A 48 3.77 -5.77 2.92
CA ALA A 48 3.24 -4.41 2.70
C ALA A 48 3.35 -3.45 3.90
N PRO A 49 3.05 -3.84 5.16
CA PRO A 49 3.19 -2.94 6.30
C PRO A 49 4.62 -2.39 6.48
N ASP A 50 5.65 -3.20 6.24
CA ASP A 50 7.06 -2.79 6.38
C ASP A 50 7.45 -1.79 5.29
N TYR A 51 6.92 -1.95 4.07
CA TYR A 51 7.14 -1.00 2.98
C TYR A 51 6.42 0.32 3.23
N ILE A 52 5.19 0.28 3.74
CA ILE A 52 4.43 1.49 4.09
C ILE A 52 5.12 2.24 5.24
N GLU A 53 5.63 1.52 6.23
CA GLU A 53 6.44 2.09 7.31
C GLU A 53 7.71 2.76 6.80
N ALA A 54 8.46 2.07 5.92
CA ALA A 54 9.66 2.65 5.34
C ALA A 54 9.33 3.89 4.49
N ALA A 55 8.28 3.82 3.67
CA ALA A 55 7.85 4.93 2.84
C ALA A 55 7.45 6.14 3.68
N SER A 56 6.67 5.97 4.76
CA SER A 56 6.20 7.11 5.58
C SER A 56 7.32 7.92 6.23
N ARG A 57 8.49 7.30 6.48
CA ARG A 57 9.68 7.98 7.02
C ARG A 57 10.36 8.88 5.99
N PHE A 58 10.33 8.48 4.72
CA PHE A 58 11.13 9.12 3.68
C PHE A 58 10.31 9.88 2.64
N LEU A 59 8.99 9.74 2.64
CA LEU A 59 8.11 10.40 1.67
C LEU A 59 7.84 11.86 2.05
N MET A 60 7.80 12.74 1.06
CA MET A 60 7.33 14.12 1.22
C MET A 60 5.87 14.14 1.69
N GLU A 61 5.58 15.07 2.61
CA GLU A 61 4.22 15.28 3.11
C GLU A 61 3.36 16.02 2.09
N GLU A 62 2.06 15.77 2.12
CA GLU A 62 1.10 16.57 1.36
C GLU A 62 1.12 18.02 1.84
N ASN A 63 1.21 18.97 0.93
CA ASN A 63 0.98 20.37 1.27
C ASN A 63 -0.49 20.55 1.66
N SER A 64 -0.75 20.92 2.92
CA SER A 64 -2.04 21.44 3.37
C SER A 64 -2.19 22.89 2.91
N ASP A 65 -2.14 23.12 1.60
CA ASP A 65 -2.40 24.45 1.04
C ASP A 65 -3.89 24.71 1.26
N ASN A 66 -4.19 25.52 2.28
CA ASN A 66 -5.53 25.92 2.65
C ASN A 66 -6.29 26.40 1.40
N GLU A 67 -7.36 25.70 1.04
CA GLU A 67 -8.34 26.07 0.00
C GLU A 67 -9.14 27.34 0.38
N ASN A 68 -8.52 28.29 1.05
CA ASN A 68 -9.08 29.58 1.40
C ASN A 68 -8.80 30.62 0.30
N GLU A 69 -8.86 30.21 -0.97
CA GLU A 69 -9.00 31.15 -2.09
C GLU A 69 -10.47 31.60 -2.17
N GLY A 70 -10.86 32.39 -1.17
CA GLY A 70 -12.04 33.22 -1.26
C GLY A 70 -11.84 34.30 -2.32
N GLY A 71 -12.57 34.18 -3.43
CA GLY A 71 -13.00 35.34 -4.22
C GLY A 71 -12.41 35.45 -5.63
N GLY A 72 -13.19 35.00 -6.62
CA GLY A 72 -12.99 35.41 -8.02
C GLY A 72 -13.47 34.41 -9.05
N ILE A 73 -14.79 34.31 -9.25
CA ILE A 73 -15.39 33.55 -10.36
C ILE A 73 -14.97 34.21 -11.68
N THR A 74 -14.12 33.56 -12.47
CA THR A 74 -14.05 33.77 -13.92
C THR A 74 -13.96 32.42 -14.65
N THR A 75 -15.14 31.99 -15.09
CA THR A 75 -15.47 31.16 -16.27
C THR A 75 -14.43 30.19 -16.86
N SER A 76 -14.72 28.90 -16.63
CA SER A 76 -14.78 27.82 -17.64
C SER A 76 -13.58 27.58 -18.54
N GLU A 77 -12.50 27.04 -17.99
CA GLU A 77 -11.66 26.09 -18.73
C GLU A 77 -11.50 24.84 -17.87
N ALA A 78 -11.78 23.67 -18.47
CA ALA A 78 -11.63 22.36 -17.85
C ALA A 78 -10.15 22.06 -17.59
N LYS A 79 -9.59 22.72 -16.58
CA LYS A 79 -8.23 22.51 -16.12
C LYS A 79 -8.18 21.16 -15.43
N LYS A 80 -7.81 20.16 -16.22
CA LYS A 80 -7.37 18.85 -15.75
C LYS A 80 -6.22 19.09 -14.77
N SER A 81 -6.55 19.15 -13.48
CA SER A 81 -5.62 19.42 -12.37
C SER A 81 -4.52 18.37 -12.39
N CYS A 82 -3.41 18.71 -13.04
CA CYS A 82 -2.25 17.87 -13.15
C CYS A 82 -1.32 18.17 -11.98
N HIS A 83 -1.54 17.44 -10.88
CA HIS A 83 -0.58 17.20 -9.80
C HIS A 83 -0.04 18.47 -9.11
N THR A 84 -0.45 18.67 -7.86
CA THR A 84 0.22 19.62 -6.96
C THR A 84 1.69 19.24 -6.87
N LYS A 85 2.59 20.11 -7.35
CA LYS A 85 4.00 19.81 -7.67
C LYS A 85 4.87 19.31 -6.50
N ASN A 86 4.32 19.23 -5.28
CA ASN A 86 5.10 19.05 -4.06
C ASN A 86 4.62 17.88 -3.16
N GLU A 87 3.64 17.07 -3.55
CA GLU A 87 3.26 15.90 -2.74
C GLU A 87 4.14 14.67 -3.07
N GLY A 88 4.58 13.97 -2.03
CA GLY A 88 5.27 12.69 -2.18
C GLY A 88 4.28 11.57 -2.46
N VAL A 89 4.57 10.74 -3.46
CA VAL A 89 3.76 9.59 -3.86
C VAL A 89 4.48 8.27 -3.56
N PHE A 90 3.79 7.34 -2.91
CA PHE A 90 4.22 5.96 -2.74
C PHE A 90 3.33 5.02 -3.57
N CYS A 91 3.93 4.31 -4.51
CA CYS A 91 3.27 3.32 -5.34
C CYS A 91 3.69 1.90 -4.94
N MET A 92 2.72 1.02 -4.69
CA MET A 92 2.99 -0.35 -4.23
C MET A 92 2.11 -1.36 -4.93
N VAL A 93 2.63 -2.57 -5.16
CA VAL A 93 1.82 -3.71 -5.62
C VAL A 93 1.68 -4.73 -4.50
N GLU A 94 0.45 -5.14 -4.18
CA GLU A 94 0.15 -6.14 -3.16
C GLU A 94 -0.94 -7.09 -3.65
N ALA A 95 -1.02 -8.29 -3.10
CA ALA A 95 -2.07 -9.24 -3.46
C ALA A 95 -3.48 -8.68 -3.13
N ALA A 96 -4.47 -9.05 -3.95
CA ALA A 96 -5.80 -8.44 -3.90
C ALA A 96 -6.83 -9.22 -3.07
N PHE A 97 -6.39 -10.02 -2.09
CA PHE A 97 -7.29 -10.74 -1.19
C PHE A 97 -7.54 -9.96 0.11
N ASP A 98 -8.70 -10.17 0.74
CA ASP A 98 -9.19 -9.37 1.87
C ASP A 98 -8.18 -9.20 3.02
N LYS A 99 -7.46 -10.28 3.37
CA LYS A 99 -6.43 -10.25 4.42
C LYS A 99 -5.23 -9.36 4.04
N ALA A 100 -4.87 -9.26 2.76
CA ALA A 100 -3.81 -8.37 2.31
C ALA A 100 -4.28 -6.91 2.33
N GLU A 101 -5.48 -6.64 1.82
CA GLU A 101 -6.11 -5.33 1.89
C GLU A 101 -6.22 -4.81 3.33
N ALA A 102 -6.75 -5.62 4.25
CA ALA A 102 -6.87 -5.23 5.65
C ALA A 102 -5.52 -4.86 6.29
N ARG A 103 -4.44 -5.56 5.92
CA ARG A 103 -3.07 -5.24 6.38
C ARG A 103 -2.59 -3.90 5.82
N VAL A 104 -2.84 -3.63 4.55
CA VAL A 104 -2.51 -2.35 3.91
C VAL A 104 -3.25 -1.21 4.59
N LEU A 105 -4.57 -1.31 4.72
CA LEU A 105 -5.40 -0.25 5.34
C LEU A 105 -5.01 -0.01 6.81
N LYS A 106 -4.74 -1.08 7.57
CA LYS A 106 -4.25 -0.97 8.95
C LYS A 106 -2.90 -0.24 9.01
N ALA A 107 -1.97 -0.56 8.12
CA ALA A 107 -0.66 0.09 8.06
C ALA A 107 -0.77 1.55 7.61
N VAL A 108 -1.60 1.86 6.61
CA VAL A 108 -1.87 3.22 6.14
C VAL A 108 -2.36 4.09 7.30
N LYS A 109 -3.34 3.61 8.07
CA LYS A 109 -3.85 4.31 9.24
C LYS A 109 -2.76 4.47 10.32
N LYS A 110 -2.02 3.40 10.60
CA LYS A 110 -0.95 3.39 11.63
C LYS A 110 0.15 4.42 11.32
N PHE A 111 0.53 4.59 10.06
CA PHE A 111 1.67 5.41 9.66
C PHE A 111 1.29 6.77 9.06
N ASN A 112 0.08 7.26 9.36
CA ASN A 112 -0.43 8.55 8.90
C ASN A 112 -0.33 8.75 7.37
N MET A 113 -0.57 7.67 6.62
CA MET A 113 -0.64 7.71 5.16
C MET A 113 -2.10 7.86 4.72
N ARG A 114 -2.32 8.17 3.44
CA ARG A 114 -3.63 8.20 2.78
C ARG A 114 -3.57 7.36 1.52
N VAL A 115 -4.59 6.55 1.25
CA VAL A 115 -4.76 5.91 -0.07
C VAL A 115 -5.43 6.92 -0.99
N ARG A 116 -4.76 7.29 -2.09
CA ARG A 116 -5.32 8.15 -3.14
C ARG A 116 -6.10 7.35 -4.17
N ARG A 117 -5.63 6.14 -4.47
CA ARG A 117 -6.19 5.29 -5.53
C ARG A 117 -5.77 3.84 -5.33
N ARG A 118 -6.66 2.94 -5.73
CA ARG A 118 -6.38 1.51 -5.88
C ARG A 118 -6.76 1.07 -7.29
N VAL A 119 -5.90 0.29 -7.93
CA VAL A 119 -6.18 -0.34 -9.23
C VAL A 119 -6.04 -1.83 -9.10
N ASP A 120 -7.16 -2.54 -9.22
CA ASP A 120 -7.24 -3.99 -9.18
C ASP A 120 -6.94 -4.58 -10.55
N VAL A 121 -5.92 -5.42 -10.61
CA VAL A 121 -5.49 -6.05 -11.85
C VAL A 121 -6.12 -7.43 -11.97
N VAL A 122 -7.00 -7.55 -12.96
CA VAL A 122 -7.74 -8.77 -13.27
C VAL A 122 -7.15 -9.40 -14.52
N THR A 123 -6.78 -10.68 -14.44
CA THR A 123 -6.16 -11.37 -15.59
C THR A 123 -7.13 -11.63 -16.74
N ARG A 124 -8.41 -11.86 -16.43
CA ARG A 124 -9.50 -12.14 -17.38
C ARG A 124 -10.83 -11.74 -16.76
N THR A 125 -11.74 -11.19 -17.55
CA THR A 125 -13.11 -10.85 -17.14
C THR A 125 -13.78 -11.99 -16.38
N GLY A 126 -14.43 -11.67 -15.27
CA GLY A 126 -15.14 -12.64 -14.42
C GLY A 126 -14.26 -13.40 -13.42
N LEU A 127 -12.93 -13.22 -13.46
CA LEU A 127 -12.03 -13.73 -12.42
C LEU A 127 -11.82 -12.66 -11.33
N PRO A 128 -11.53 -13.09 -10.09
CA PRO A 128 -11.14 -12.14 -9.04
C PRO A 128 -9.83 -11.43 -9.41
N PRO A 129 -9.61 -10.21 -8.89
CA PRO A 129 -8.32 -9.53 -8.95
C PRO A 129 -7.18 -10.41 -8.46
N ARG A 130 -6.02 -10.35 -9.12
CA ARG A 130 -4.82 -11.09 -8.71
C ARG A 130 -3.98 -10.28 -7.75
N PHE A 131 -3.79 -9.00 -8.05
CA PHE A 131 -3.06 -8.04 -7.25
C PHE A 131 -3.63 -6.66 -7.50
N SER A 132 -3.30 -5.75 -6.60
CA SER A 132 -3.75 -4.36 -6.60
C SER A 132 -2.54 -3.44 -6.59
N CYS A 133 -2.56 -2.42 -7.43
CA CYS A 133 -1.64 -1.30 -7.38
C CYS A 133 -2.24 -0.24 -6.47
N TRP A 134 -1.51 0.14 -5.43
CA TRP A 134 -1.89 1.14 -4.44
C TRP A 134 -1.09 2.40 -4.66
N VAL A 135 -1.77 3.55 -4.68
CA VAL A 135 -1.15 4.88 -4.71
C VAL A 135 -1.47 5.56 -3.40
N MET A 136 -0.43 5.94 -2.67
CA MET A 136 -0.52 6.51 -1.34
C MET A 136 0.28 7.80 -1.23
N THR A 137 -0.12 8.65 -0.30
CA THR A 137 0.54 9.91 0.04
C THR A 137 0.69 10.00 1.55
N LYS A 138 1.62 10.81 2.04
CA LYS A 138 1.82 11.02 3.48
C LYS A 138 0.99 12.24 3.92
N LYS A 139 0.08 12.06 4.89
CA LYS A 139 -0.73 13.17 5.40
C LYS A 139 0.19 14.15 6.13
N SER A 140 -0.02 15.46 5.92
CA SER A 140 0.63 16.49 6.74
C SER A 140 0.26 16.28 8.21
N THR A 141 1.26 16.21 9.08
CA THR A 141 0.99 16.31 10.52
C THR A 141 0.70 17.77 10.83
N ASN A 142 -0.57 18.15 10.85
CA ASN A 142 -0.96 19.47 11.34
C ASN A 142 -0.43 19.62 12.77
N SER A 143 0.64 20.41 12.93
CA SER A 143 1.39 20.62 14.18
C SER A 143 0.55 21.22 15.31
N ASN A 144 -0.74 21.48 15.10
CA ASN A 144 -1.69 21.99 16.08
C ASN A 144 -2.33 20.90 16.97
N ALA A 145 -2.10 19.61 16.70
CA ALA A 145 -2.39 18.55 17.67
C ALA A 145 -1.21 18.43 18.65
N GLY A 146 -1.13 19.39 19.58
CA GLY A 146 -0.05 19.52 20.54
C GLY A 146 0.20 18.26 21.39
N ALA A 147 1.49 17.97 21.60
CA ALA A 147 2.13 17.75 22.91
C ALA A 147 1.54 16.74 23.93
N SER A 148 0.54 15.91 23.61
CA SER A 148 -0.15 15.08 24.62
C SER A 148 0.07 13.56 24.54
N ALA A 149 1.09 13.06 23.83
CA ALA A 149 1.34 11.62 23.80
C ALA A 149 2.83 11.27 23.67
N MET A 150 3.62 11.63 24.69
CA MET A 150 4.98 11.09 24.83
C MET A 150 5.34 10.88 26.31
N GLU A 151 4.49 10.12 27.02
CA GLU A 151 4.88 9.44 28.26
C GLU A 151 4.29 8.03 28.26
N ALA A 152 5.15 7.06 27.92
CA ALA A 152 5.02 5.67 28.35
C ALA A 152 6.44 5.06 28.31
N SER A 153 7.23 5.46 29.29
CA SER A 153 8.51 4.82 29.62
C SER A 153 8.28 3.48 30.34
N ASN A 154 9.21 2.58 30.06
CA ASN A 154 9.54 1.31 30.73
C ASN A 154 8.96 1.06 32.13
N SER A 155 8.43 -0.16 32.31
CA SER A 155 8.75 -0.96 33.49
C SER A 155 9.02 -2.40 33.07
N GLU A 156 10.28 -2.81 33.19
CA GLU A 156 10.68 -4.21 33.29
C GLU A 156 10.17 -4.73 34.64
N ASN A 157 9.37 -5.79 34.64
CA ASN A 157 9.18 -6.62 35.82
C ASN A 157 9.18 -8.08 35.38
N ALA A 158 10.26 -8.76 35.76
CA ALA A 158 10.30 -10.21 35.80
C ALA A 158 9.33 -10.68 36.89
N ASN A 159 8.38 -11.55 36.55
CA ASN A 159 7.85 -12.55 37.48
C ASN A 159 7.28 -13.74 36.73
N ASP A 160 7.68 -14.89 37.26
CA ASP A 160 7.34 -16.26 36.95
C ASP A 160 6.06 -16.60 37.73
N ASP A 161 4.94 -16.96 37.07
CA ASP A 161 3.97 -17.94 37.60
C ASP A 161 2.89 -18.33 36.56
N LYS A 162 2.47 -19.58 36.64
CA LYS A 162 1.30 -20.18 35.97
C LYS A 162 0.01 -19.41 36.30
N THR A 163 -0.96 -19.40 35.38
CA THR A 163 -2.34 -19.92 35.57
C THR A 163 -3.25 -19.53 34.38
N GLN A 164 -4.27 -20.37 34.18
CA GLN A 164 -5.24 -20.47 33.08
C GLN A 164 -6.27 -19.33 32.98
N ASN A 165 -6.87 -19.22 31.78
CA ASN A 165 -8.24 -18.79 31.46
C ASN A 165 -8.80 -17.49 32.06
N THR A 166 -9.12 -16.53 31.19
CA THR A 166 -10.52 -16.17 30.91
C THR A 166 -10.63 -15.34 29.63
N ASP A 167 -11.39 -15.89 28.67
CA ASP A 167 -12.05 -15.14 27.61
C ASP A 167 -12.96 -14.07 28.21
N ASN A 168 -13.01 -12.91 27.56
CA ASN A 168 -14.02 -11.83 27.60
C ASN A 168 -13.32 -10.46 27.65
N ASN A 169 -12.95 -9.94 26.49
CA ASN A 169 -12.67 -8.52 26.34
C ASN A 169 -13.66 -7.95 25.32
N GLU A 170 -14.73 -7.35 25.85
CA GLU A 170 -15.72 -6.63 25.07
C GLU A 170 -15.05 -5.46 24.36
N GLU A 171 -14.99 -5.57 23.03
CA GLU A 171 -14.50 -4.53 22.14
C GLU A 171 -15.37 -3.28 22.27
N ASN A 172 -14.83 -2.27 22.96
CA ASN A 172 -15.38 -0.92 22.99
C ASN A 172 -15.20 -0.27 21.60
N LYS A 173 -16.12 -0.56 20.67
CA LYS A 173 -16.14 -0.02 19.30
C LYS A 173 -16.65 1.43 19.31
N GLY A 174 -15.74 2.35 19.65
CA GLY A 174 -15.88 3.75 19.26
C GLY A 174 -15.90 3.85 17.73
N SER A 175 -17.10 4.03 17.19
CA SER A 175 -17.40 4.12 15.75
C SER A 175 -16.95 5.48 15.18
N ASP A 176 -15.65 5.73 15.12
CA ASP A 176 -15.09 6.80 14.28
C ASP A 176 -15.12 6.34 12.81
N ASN A 177 -16.33 6.32 12.24
CA ASN A 177 -16.58 5.98 10.84
C ASN A 177 -16.21 7.13 9.90
N CYS A 178 -14.97 7.61 9.99
CA CYS A 178 -14.38 8.33 8.87
C CYS A 178 -13.89 7.27 7.87
N SER A 179 -14.83 6.72 7.10
CA SER A 179 -14.50 5.84 5.98
C SER A 179 -13.87 6.70 4.88
N ASP A 180 -12.55 6.83 4.94
CA ASP A 180 -11.73 7.41 3.87
C ASP A 180 -12.01 6.60 2.60
N THR A 181 -13.00 7.04 1.83
CA THR A 181 -13.42 6.38 0.59
C THR A 181 -12.47 6.83 -0.51
N PHE A 182 -11.85 5.89 -1.21
CA PHE A 182 -10.93 6.16 -2.32
C PHE A 182 -11.40 5.43 -3.58
N PRO A 183 -11.08 5.95 -4.77
CA PRO A 183 -11.45 5.31 -6.02
C PRO A 183 -10.74 3.95 -6.17
N ILE A 184 -11.54 2.92 -6.43
CA ILE A 184 -11.09 1.59 -6.82
C ILE A 184 -11.41 1.42 -8.30
N GLU A 185 -10.39 1.18 -9.10
CA GLU A 185 -10.51 0.91 -10.53
C GLU A 185 -10.13 -0.52 -10.85
N ILE A 186 -10.62 -1.04 -11.97
CA ILE A 186 -10.31 -2.38 -12.44
C ILE A 186 -9.58 -2.27 -13.77
N LEU A 187 -8.40 -2.88 -13.84
CA LEU A 187 -7.61 -3.04 -15.05
C LEU A 187 -7.60 -4.52 -15.46
N THR A 188 -8.27 -4.84 -16.56
CA THR A 188 -8.27 -6.21 -17.10
C THR A 188 -7.13 -6.37 -18.11
N LEU A 189 -6.12 -7.20 -17.80
CA LEU A 189 -4.91 -7.36 -18.64
C LEU A 189 -5.21 -7.96 -20.01
N ARG A 190 -6.12 -8.93 -20.04
CA ARG A 190 -6.71 -9.42 -21.27
C ARG A 190 -8.15 -8.93 -21.20
N ASN A 191 -8.42 -7.78 -21.83
CA ASN A 191 -9.72 -7.64 -22.44
C ASN A 191 -9.87 -8.91 -23.27
N ALA A 192 -10.78 -9.79 -22.85
CA ALA A 192 -11.17 -10.92 -23.64
C ALA A 192 -11.88 -10.31 -24.84
N ASP A 193 -11.09 -9.74 -25.74
CA ASP A 193 -11.55 -9.42 -27.06
C ASP A 193 -11.86 -10.78 -27.64
N PHE A 194 -13.16 -11.09 -27.65
CA PHE A 194 -13.66 -12.37 -28.08
C PHE A 194 -13.22 -12.67 -29.52
N THR A 195 -12.78 -11.64 -30.26
CA THR A 195 -12.07 -11.73 -31.54
C THR A 195 -10.97 -12.77 -31.50
N ARG A 196 -10.03 -12.72 -30.55
CA ARG A 196 -8.89 -13.66 -30.51
C ARG A 196 -9.29 -15.07 -30.12
N THR A 197 -10.40 -15.21 -29.39
CA THR A 197 -10.98 -16.53 -29.08
C THR A 197 -11.63 -17.10 -30.33
N LYS A 198 -12.38 -16.28 -31.06
CA LYS A 198 -12.99 -16.63 -32.33
C LYS A 198 -11.95 -16.99 -33.38
N ASP A 199 -10.90 -16.18 -33.56
CA ASP A 199 -9.80 -16.47 -34.50
C ASP A 199 -9.12 -17.82 -34.17
N TYR A 200 -9.00 -18.16 -32.89
CA TYR A 200 -8.44 -19.45 -32.48
C TYR A 200 -9.41 -20.60 -32.75
N THR A 201 -10.70 -20.42 -32.47
CA THR A 201 -11.74 -21.40 -32.79
C THR A 201 -11.82 -21.63 -34.30
N ASP A 202 -11.92 -20.57 -35.09
CA ASP A 202 -11.96 -20.60 -36.56
C ASP A 202 -10.70 -21.30 -37.12
N ALA A 203 -9.51 -21.02 -36.56
CA ALA A 203 -8.29 -21.71 -36.93
C ALA A 203 -8.30 -23.20 -36.59
N MET A 204 -8.89 -23.60 -35.45
CA MET A 204 -9.05 -25.00 -35.08
C MET A 204 -10.04 -25.73 -35.98
N GLU A 205 -11.13 -25.07 -36.40
CA GLU A 205 -12.08 -25.60 -37.40
C GLU A 205 -11.42 -25.78 -38.77
N ILE A 206 -10.64 -24.80 -39.25
CA ILE A 206 -9.88 -24.89 -40.51
C ILE A 206 -8.88 -26.06 -40.48
N MET A 207 -8.27 -26.31 -39.33
CA MET A 207 -7.31 -27.41 -39.13
C MET A 207 -7.99 -28.78 -38.93
N GLY A 208 -9.32 -28.82 -38.84
CA GLY A 208 -10.10 -30.05 -38.59
C GLY A 208 -9.89 -30.63 -37.19
N TRP A 209 -9.57 -29.78 -36.21
CA TRP A 209 -9.37 -30.20 -34.82
C TRP A 209 -10.66 -30.13 -33.99
N VAL A 210 -11.69 -29.48 -34.52
CA VAL A 210 -13.06 -29.35 -33.95
C VAL A 210 -14.06 -29.60 -35.07
#